data_AF-A0A924GFE6-F1
#
_entry.id   AF-A0A924GFE6-F1
#
_cell.length_a   1.000
_cell.length_b   1.000
_cell.length_c   1.000
_cell.angle_alpha   90.00
_cell.angle_beta   90.00
_cell.angle_gamma   90.00
#
_symmetry.space_group_name_H-M   'P 1'
#
loop_
_entity.id
_entity.type
_entity.pdbx_description
1 polymer ?
#
loop_
_entity_poly.entity_id
_entity_poly.type
_entity_poly.pdbx_seq_one_letter_code
_entity_poly.pdbx_strand_id
1 'polypeptide(L)'
;MANDGDPKDSEDGPTQVIFSLIVNSDQPIPALFEFPGRRKPPRDADDFHYVVHQSNFEESNWSKRADTLDDSIHQALNRLEATGLDPELFLRSEVFVRAYFTFGLGAETISAEAVQRLAEFHATIWIDTSG
;
A
#
# COMPACT_ATOMS: atom_id res chain seq x y z
N MET A 1 -2.47 -46.85 -22.75
CA MET A 1 -3.23 -46.00 -21.82
C MET A 1 -2.25 -45.00 -21.26
N ALA A 2 -2.37 -43.75 -21.70
CA ALA A 2 -1.45 -42.69 -21.29
C ALA A 2 -1.71 -42.35 -19.83
N ASN A 3 -0.62 -42.23 -19.08
CA ASN A 3 -0.61 -41.75 -17.71
C ASN A 3 -0.80 -40.24 -17.82
N ASP A 4 -2.04 -39.76 -17.66
CA ASP A 4 -2.35 -38.34 -17.56
C ASP A 4 -1.71 -37.85 -16.26
N GLY A 5 -0.49 -37.33 -16.38
CA GLY A 5 0.15 -36.62 -15.29
C GLY A 5 -0.69 -35.40 -14.99
N ASP A 6 -1.38 -35.43 -13.86
CA ASP A 6 -1.90 -34.22 -13.22
C ASP A 6 -0.79 -33.16 -13.28
N PRO A 7 -1.07 -31.94 -13.77
CA PRO A 7 -0.12 -30.87 -13.56
C PRO A 7 -0.03 -30.75 -12.04
N LYS A 8 1.17 -31.01 -11.51
CA LYS A 8 1.46 -30.74 -10.10
C LYS A 8 0.97 -29.33 -9.85
N ASP A 9 -0.05 -29.19 -9.01
CA ASP A 9 -0.23 -27.96 -8.23
C ASP A 9 1.17 -27.66 -7.73
N SER A 10 1.81 -26.62 -8.30
CA SER A 10 2.91 -26.02 -7.60
C SER A 10 2.27 -25.51 -6.33
N GLU A 11 2.45 -26.25 -5.23
CA GLU A 11 2.26 -25.74 -3.88
C GLU A 11 3.27 -24.62 -3.67
N ASP A 12 3.10 -23.53 -4.41
CA ASP A 12 3.67 -22.25 -4.05
C ASP A 12 2.99 -21.94 -2.72
N GLY A 13 3.78 -22.02 -1.65
CA GLY A 13 3.33 -21.71 -0.30
C GLY A 13 2.69 -20.32 -0.25
N PRO A 14 2.01 -19.98 0.85
CA PRO A 14 1.35 -18.68 0.97
C PRO A 14 2.30 -17.54 0.60
N THR A 15 1.87 -16.69 -0.34
CA THR A 15 2.64 -15.52 -0.77
C THR A 15 2.37 -14.37 0.20
N GLN A 16 3.44 -13.79 0.74
CA GLN A 16 3.36 -12.62 1.61
C GLN A 16 3.10 -11.35 0.79
N VAL A 17 2.23 -10.49 1.31
CA VAL A 17 1.99 -9.13 0.80
C VAL A 17 2.15 -8.15 1.95
N ILE A 18 2.95 -7.12 1.71
CA ILE A 18 3.10 -5.98 2.61
C ILE A 18 2.62 -4.74 1.86
N PHE A 19 1.69 -4.01 2.45
CA PHE A 19 1.23 -2.73 1.93
C PHE A 19 1.41 -1.64 2.97
N SER A 20 1.90 -0.48 2.56
CA SER A 20 1.97 0.71 3.40
C SER A 20 1.56 1.95 2.62
N LEU A 21 0.68 2.77 3.22
CA LEU A 21 0.34 4.09 2.72
C LEU A 21 0.97 5.14 3.64
N ILE A 22 1.81 5.98 3.04
CA ILE A 22 2.63 6.96 3.74
C ILE A 22 2.38 8.34 3.15
N VAL A 23 2.24 9.34 4.00
CA VAL A 23 2.25 10.76 3.60
C VAL A 23 3.50 11.42 4.15
N ASN A 24 4.30 12.00 3.27
CA ASN A 24 5.44 12.84 3.60
C ASN A 24 5.08 14.31 3.39
N SER A 25 5.61 15.20 4.23
CA SER A 25 5.43 16.64 4.06
C SER A 25 6.55 17.45 4.69
N ASP A 26 7.04 18.50 4.05
CA ASP A 26 8.05 19.40 4.66
C ASP A 26 7.46 20.19 5.85
N GLN A 27 6.13 20.32 5.91
CA GLN A 27 5.39 21.05 6.93
C GLN A 27 4.45 20.13 7.72
N PRO A 28 4.15 20.43 8.99
CA PRO A 28 3.23 19.62 9.76
C PRO A 28 1.82 19.68 9.17
N ILE A 29 1.16 18.53 9.06
CA ILE A 29 -0.26 18.39 8.72
C ILE A 29 -1.01 17.91 9.98
N PRO A 30 -1.63 18.81 10.77
CA PRO A 30 -2.19 18.47 12.07
C PRO A 30 -3.24 17.35 12.04
N ALA A 31 -4.03 17.28 10.96
CA ALA A 31 -5.05 16.24 10.79
C ALA A 31 -4.45 14.83 10.69
N LEU A 32 -3.18 14.70 10.29
CA LEU A 32 -2.49 13.41 10.19
C LEU A 32 -1.78 12.99 11.49
N PHE A 33 -1.83 13.80 12.54
CA PHE A 33 -1.18 13.48 13.82
C PHE A 33 -1.80 12.30 14.56
N GLU A 34 -3.04 11.93 14.21
CA GLU A 34 -3.72 10.74 14.75
C GLU A 34 -3.18 9.44 14.16
N PHE A 35 -2.59 9.48 12.97
CA PHE A 35 -1.98 8.30 12.38
C PHE A 35 -0.68 7.96 13.09
N PRO A 36 -0.41 6.66 13.36
CA PRO A 36 0.79 6.21 14.04
C PRO A 36 2.03 6.30 13.13
N GLY A 37 2.40 7.51 12.70
CA GLY A 37 3.71 7.78 12.14
C GLY A 37 4.74 7.72 13.27
N ARG A 38 5.73 6.83 13.18
CA ARG A 38 6.93 6.97 14.00
C ARG A 38 7.47 8.38 13.79
N ARG A 39 7.47 9.19 14.85
CA ARG A 39 8.45 10.26 15.07
C ARG A 39 9.83 9.59 15.12
N LYS A 40 10.37 9.13 13.99
CA LYS A 40 11.81 8.84 13.94
C LYS A 40 12.48 10.18 14.23
N PRO A 41 13.42 10.25 15.20
CA PRO A 41 14.09 11.50 15.47
C PRO A 41 14.76 11.96 14.17
N PRO A 42 14.56 13.23 13.83
CA PRO A 42 15.31 13.90 12.80
C PRO A 42 16.74 13.44 12.60
N ARG A 43 17.10 13.10 11.37
CA ARG A 43 18.50 13.17 10.97
C ARG A 43 18.57 14.18 9.85
N ASP A 44 18.71 15.42 10.30
CA ASP A 44 19.25 16.57 9.59
C ASP A 44 18.50 16.93 8.29
N ALA A 45 17.31 17.54 8.44
CA ALA A 45 16.52 18.37 7.47
C ALA A 45 15.08 17.85 7.19
N ASP A 46 14.23 17.74 8.22
CA ASP A 46 13.20 16.69 8.24
C ASP A 46 11.84 17.01 7.64
N ASP A 47 11.43 16.14 6.71
CA ASP A 47 10.05 15.93 6.31
C ASP A 47 9.27 15.20 7.42
N PHE A 48 8.05 15.64 7.70
CA PHE A 48 7.05 14.93 8.48
C PHE A 48 6.64 13.65 7.74
N HIS A 49 6.53 12.53 8.48
CA HIS A 49 6.23 11.21 7.92
C HIS A 49 5.08 10.55 8.67
N TYR A 50 3.94 10.41 7.99
CA TYR A 50 2.70 9.86 8.53
C TYR A 50 2.44 8.48 7.91
N VAL A 51 2.46 7.43 8.74
CA VAL A 51 2.05 6.08 8.31
C VAL A 51 0.54 5.98 8.46
N VAL A 52 -0.19 6.24 7.39
CA VAL A 52 -1.66 6.22 7.36
C VAL A 52 -2.17 4.79 7.51
N HIS A 53 -1.50 3.86 6.85
CA HIS A 53 -1.84 2.45 6.89
C HIS A 53 -0.59 1.58 6.73
N GLN A 54 -0.60 0.44 7.40
CA GLN A 54 0.34 -0.64 7.15
C GLN A 54 -0.40 -1.96 7.41
N SER A 55 -0.33 -2.86 6.43
CA SER A 55 -0.85 -4.22 6.52
C SER A 55 0.22 -5.22 6.06
N ASN A 56 0.17 -6.40 6.65
CA ASN A 56 0.95 -7.56 6.26
C ASN A 56 0.02 -8.77 6.35
N PHE A 57 -0.08 -9.52 5.27
CA PHE A 57 -0.87 -10.74 5.23
C PHE A 57 -0.25 -11.78 4.29
N GLU A 58 -0.65 -13.02 4.48
CA GLU A 58 -0.22 -14.18 3.72
C GLU A 58 -1.46 -14.88 3.19
N GLU A 59 -1.53 -15.12 1.88
CA GLU A 59 -2.67 -15.77 1.24
C GLU A 59 -2.18 -16.60 0.05
N SER A 60 -2.56 -17.87 0.01
CA SER A 60 -2.14 -18.80 -1.05
C SER A 60 -3.01 -18.65 -2.30
N ASN A 61 -4.29 -18.32 -2.16
CA ASN A 61 -5.18 -18.09 -3.29
C ASN A 61 -4.98 -16.69 -3.89
N TRP A 62 -4.49 -16.62 -5.12
CA TRP A 62 -4.18 -15.35 -5.80
C TRP A 62 -5.36 -14.38 -5.90
N SER A 63 -6.58 -14.89 -6.12
CA SER A 63 -7.78 -14.05 -6.24
C SER A 63 -8.13 -13.43 -4.89
N LYS A 64 -8.15 -14.24 -3.82
CA LYS A 64 -8.39 -13.74 -2.47
C LYS A 64 -7.30 -12.78 -2.01
N ARG A 65 -6.05 -13.02 -2.43
CA ARG A 65 -4.91 -12.15 -2.15
C ARG A 65 -5.10 -10.78 -2.79
N ALA A 66 -5.54 -10.74 -4.06
CA ALA A 66 -5.87 -9.51 -4.76
C ALA A 66 -7.05 -8.78 -4.08
N ASP A 67 -8.14 -9.47 -3.76
CA ASP A 67 -9.30 -8.89 -3.07
C ASP A 67 -8.91 -8.28 -1.71
N THR A 68 -8.09 -9.01 -0.93
CA THR A 68 -7.61 -8.54 0.37
C THR A 68 -6.70 -7.32 0.25
N LEU A 69 -5.84 -7.29 -0.77
CA LEU A 69 -4.99 -6.14 -1.05
C LEU A 69 -5.83 -4.92 -1.43
N ASP A 70 -6.79 -5.08 -2.33
CA ASP A 70 -7.68 -4.02 -2.77
C ASP A 70 -8.48 -3.47 -1.59
N ASP A 71 -9.08 -4.33 -0.76
CA ASP A 71 -9.78 -3.92 0.45
C ASP A 71 -8.87 -3.14 1.39
N SER A 72 -7.60 -3.56 1.54
CA SER A 72 -6.62 -2.88 2.36
C SER A 72 -6.27 -1.48 1.82
N ILE A 73 -6.08 -1.33 0.52
CA ILE A 73 -5.92 -0.03 -0.16
C ILE A 73 -7.16 0.82 0.07
N HIS A 74 -8.34 0.21 -0.05
CA HIS A 74 -9.60 0.92 0.07
C HIS A 74 -9.80 1.47 1.49
N GLN A 75 -9.53 0.66 2.51
CA GLN A 75 -9.56 1.08 3.89
C GLN A 75 -8.53 2.16 4.21
N ALA A 76 -7.32 2.08 3.62
CA ALA A 76 -6.27 3.06 3.83
C ALA A 76 -6.68 4.46 3.35
N LEU A 77 -7.17 4.60 2.10
CA LEU A 77 -7.55 5.94 1.61
C LEU A 77 -8.87 6.42 2.22
N ASN A 78 -9.79 5.53 2.62
CA ASN A 78 -11.00 5.95 3.36
C ASN A 78 -10.63 6.57 4.71
N ARG A 79 -9.59 6.05 5.39
CA ARG A 79 -9.08 6.67 6.61
C ARG A 79 -8.46 8.03 6.34
N LEU A 80 -7.71 8.16 5.24
CA LEU A 80 -7.13 9.43 4.84
C LEU A 80 -8.21 10.47 4.52
N GLU A 81 -9.24 10.08 3.76
CA GLU A 81 -10.40 10.91 3.44
C GLU A 81 -11.17 11.34 4.70
N ALA A 82 -11.35 10.43 5.66
CA ALA A 82 -12.03 10.71 6.92
C ALA A 82 -11.35 11.79 7.77
N THR A 83 -10.08 12.12 7.51
CA THR A 83 -9.41 13.26 8.17
C THR A 83 -9.97 14.63 7.72
N GLY A 84 -10.74 14.68 6.63
CA GLY A 84 -11.34 15.91 6.10
C GLY A 84 -10.33 16.87 5.50
N LEU A 85 -9.14 16.39 5.11
CA LEU A 85 -8.15 17.19 4.41
C LEU A 85 -8.67 17.64 3.05
N ASP A 86 -8.31 18.88 2.68
CA ASP A 86 -8.53 19.40 1.35
C ASP A 86 -7.75 18.55 0.33
N PRO A 87 -8.39 17.96 -0.69
CA PRO A 87 -7.70 17.20 -1.73
C PRO A 87 -6.57 17.96 -2.41
N GLU A 88 -6.68 19.29 -2.52
CA GLU A 88 -5.64 20.16 -3.09
C GLU A 88 -4.34 20.17 -2.25
N LEU A 89 -4.37 19.67 -1.01
CA LEU A 89 -3.17 19.47 -0.20
C LEU A 89 -2.22 18.44 -0.84
N PHE A 90 -2.75 17.37 -1.44
CA PHE A 90 -1.94 16.30 -2.02
C PHE A 90 -1.33 16.68 -3.38
N LEU A 91 -1.77 17.80 -3.95
CA LEU A 91 -1.21 18.40 -5.17
C LEU A 91 0.02 19.27 -4.91
N ARG A 92 0.29 19.63 -3.65
CA ARG A 92 1.38 20.53 -3.30
C ARG A 92 2.73 19.84 -3.44
N SER A 93 3.72 20.57 -3.93
CA SER A 93 5.06 20.04 -4.20
C SER A 93 5.79 19.52 -2.97
N GLU A 94 5.44 20.04 -1.80
CA GLU A 94 6.00 19.66 -0.51
C GLU A 94 5.27 18.48 0.13
N VAL A 95 4.20 17.95 -0.47
CA VAL A 95 3.43 16.80 0.05
C VAL A 95 3.56 15.62 -0.90
N PHE A 96 3.96 14.46 -0.37
CA PHE A 96 4.09 13.24 -1.16
C PHE A 96 3.29 12.11 -0.53
N VAL A 97 2.35 11.55 -1.28
CA VAL A 97 1.66 10.32 -0.90
C VAL A 97 2.35 9.14 -1.58
N ARG A 98 2.72 8.11 -0.81
CA ARG A 98 3.43 6.93 -1.31
C ARG A 98 2.72 5.66 -0.88
N ALA A 99 2.38 4.84 -1.87
CA ALA A 99 1.83 3.51 -1.70
C ALA A 99 2.94 2.49 -1.98
N TYR A 100 3.48 1.88 -0.92
CA TYR A 100 4.52 0.88 -0.99
C TYR A 100 3.91 -0.51 -0.95
N PHE A 101 4.27 -1.34 -1.92
CA PHE A 101 3.88 -2.72 -2.03
C PHE A 101 5.13 -3.59 -2.06
N THR A 102 5.16 -4.62 -1.21
CA THR A 102 6.12 -5.71 -1.33
C THR A 102 5.35 -6.98 -1.56
N PHE A 103 5.65 -7.64 -2.68
CA PHE A 103 5.06 -8.92 -3.04
C PHE A 103 6.10 -10.04 -2.92
N GLY A 104 5.71 -11.15 -2.31
CA GLY A 104 6.44 -12.41 -2.48
C GLY A 104 6.36 -12.90 -3.92
N LEU A 105 7.07 -14.00 -4.23
CA LEU A 105 7.02 -14.59 -5.56
C LEU A 105 5.58 -15.05 -5.91
N GLY A 106 5.12 -14.66 -7.09
CA GLY A 106 3.77 -14.92 -7.56
C GLY A 106 3.33 -13.93 -8.64
N ALA A 107 2.10 -14.07 -9.12
CA ALA A 107 1.44 -13.04 -9.90
C ALA A 107 0.50 -12.26 -8.97
N GLU A 108 0.86 -11.01 -8.65
CA GLU A 108 0.04 -10.08 -7.90
C GLU A 108 -0.54 -9.03 -8.84
N THR A 109 -1.84 -8.78 -8.72
CA THR A 109 -2.51 -7.72 -9.46
C THR A 109 -3.12 -6.75 -8.47
N ILE A 110 -2.83 -5.46 -8.64
CA ILE A 110 -3.60 -4.38 -8.02
C ILE A 110 -4.71 -4.04 -9.01
N SER A 111 -5.97 -3.97 -8.58
CA SER A 111 -7.04 -3.65 -9.53
C SER A 111 -6.92 -2.24 -10.10
N ALA A 112 -7.48 -2.05 -11.29
CA ALA A 112 -7.56 -0.74 -11.91
C ALA A 112 -8.32 0.28 -11.03
N GLU A 113 -9.34 -0.18 -10.30
CA GLU A 113 -10.10 0.66 -9.36
C GLU A 113 -9.22 1.12 -8.20
N ALA A 114 -8.47 0.20 -7.57
CA ALA A 114 -7.54 0.56 -6.51
C ALA A 114 -6.45 1.54 -7.00
N VAL A 115 -5.94 1.37 -8.22
CA VAL A 115 -4.99 2.31 -8.85
C VAL A 115 -5.62 3.68 -9.10
N GLN A 116 -6.86 3.73 -9.62
CA GLN A 116 -7.58 4.99 -9.82
C GLN A 116 -7.76 5.72 -8.50
N ARG A 117 -8.14 4.99 -7.44
CA ARG A 117 -8.36 5.60 -6.14
C ARG A 117 -7.06 6.10 -5.50
N LEU A 118 -5.94 5.39 -5.67
CA LEU A 118 -4.62 5.89 -5.28
C LEU A 118 -4.26 7.20 -6.03
N ALA A 119 -4.63 7.29 -7.32
CA ALA A 119 -4.35 8.46 -8.15
C ALA A 119 -5.14 9.72 -7.71
N GLU A 120 -6.34 9.57 -7.14
CA GLU A 120 -7.11 10.68 -6.57
C GLU A 120 -6.37 11.40 -5.43
N PHE A 121 -5.46 10.69 -4.73
CA PHE A 121 -4.61 11.23 -3.68
C PHE A 121 -3.19 11.53 -4.18
N HIS A 122 -2.98 11.57 -5.49
CA HIS A 122 -1.66 11.78 -6.11
C HIS A 122 -0.59 10.79 -5.60
N ALA A 123 -1.01 9.57 -5.24
CA ALA A 123 -0.10 8.59 -4.67
C ALA A 123 0.88 8.07 -5.72
N THR A 124 2.16 8.07 -5.38
CA THR A 124 3.18 7.35 -6.12
C THR A 124 3.14 5.88 -5.71
N ILE A 125 3.02 4.98 -6.69
CA ILE A 125 3.03 3.54 -6.48
C ILE A 125 4.48 3.03 -6.58
N TRP A 126 4.96 2.40 -5.51
CA TRP A 126 6.24 1.72 -5.47
C TRP A 126 6.02 0.22 -5.25
N ILE A 127 6.48 -0.59 -6.17
CA ILE A 127 6.36 -2.05 -6.10
C ILE A 127 7.76 -2.63 -5.96
N ASP A 128 7.95 -3.45 -4.93
CA ASP A 128 9.13 -4.27 -4.70
C ASP A 128 8.74 -5.75 -4.69
N THR A 129 9.68 -6.60 -5.07
CA THR A 129 9.50 -8.05 -5.04
C THR A 129 10.59 -8.66 -4.17
N SER A 130 10.19 -9.35 -3.11
CA SER A 130 11.12 -10.13 -2.30
C SER A 130 11.27 -11.51 -2.94
N GLY A 131 12.44 -11.78 -3.55
CA GLY A 131 12.85 -13.09 -4.06
C GLY A 131 13.70 -13.88 -3.09
#